data_AF-A0A3D0XX31-F1
#
_entry.id   AF-A0A3D0XX31-F1
#
_cell.length_a   1.000
_cell.length_b   1.000
_cell.length_c   1.000
_cell.angle_alpha   90.00
_cell.angle_beta   90.00
_cell.angle_gamma   90.00
#
_symmetry.space_group_name_H-M   'P 1'
#
loop_
_entity.id
_entity.type
_entity.pdbx_description
1 polymer ?
#
loop_
_entity_poly.entity_id
_entity_poly.type
_entity_poly.pdbx_seq_one_letter_code
_entity_poly.pdbx_strand_id
1 'polypeptide(L)'
;MKIGIDIDDTTFFTVKSMLKYGNIFEEEISGKPIDRDNFGLIKNRYYLNALYGWDNETKFKFFDKYYKNVLEECVMLPDANTVIQKLKEEGDTIHFITARLMNIEG
;
A
#
# COMPACT_ATOMS: atom_id res chain seq x y z
N MET A 1 24.28 3.11 13.95
CA MET A 1 23.52 1.83 13.87
C MET A 1 23.18 1.51 12.41
N LYS A 2 22.76 0.28 12.08
CA LYS A 2 22.15 -0.05 10.78
C LYS A 2 20.66 -0.33 11.01
N ILE A 3 19.77 0.42 10.35
CA ILE A 3 18.33 0.36 10.56
C ILE A 3 17.65 -0.03 9.25
N GLY A 4 16.86 -1.11 9.29
CA GLY A 4 15.95 -1.47 8.21
C GLY A 4 14.60 -0.81 8.44
N ILE A 5 14.06 -0.12 7.42
CA ILE A 5 12.75 0.54 7.47
C ILE A 5 11.89 0.02 6.32
N ASP A 6 10.69 -0.46 6.64
CA ASP A 6 9.69 -0.81 5.63
C ASP A 6 9.06 0.44 5.01
N ILE A 7 8.51 0.33 3.81
CA ILE A 7 7.89 1.45 3.11
C ILE A 7 6.39 1.48 3.36
N ASP A 8 5.69 0.41 2.98
CA ASP A 8 4.23 0.35 2.99
C ASP A 8 3.70 0.29 4.42
N ASP A 9 2.80 1.22 4.74
CA ASP A 9 2.17 1.40 6.06
C ASP A 9 3.15 1.61 7.23
N THR A 10 4.42 1.92 6.91
CA THR A 10 5.47 2.31 7.87
C THR A 10 6.00 3.71 7.60
N THR A 11 6.19 4.08 6.33
CA THR A 11 6.57 5.45 5.93
C THR A 11 5.54 6.11 5.03
N PHE A 12 4.71 5.33 4.35
CA PHE A 12 3.59 5.80 3.55
C PHE A 12 2.30 5.11 3.96
N PHE A 13 1.18 5.81 3.95
CA PHE A 13 -0.17 5.26 4.09
C PHE A 13 -0.62 4.59 2.76
N THR A 14 0.07 3.52 2.37
CA THR A 14 -0.22 2.77 1.13
C THR A 14 -1.59 2.09 1.19
N VAL A 15 -2.02 1.67 2.38
CA VAL A 15 -3.34 1.05 2.56
C VAL A 15 -4.49 1.95 2.08
N LYS A 16 -4.37 3.28 2.21
CA LYS A 16 -5.40 4.22 1.78
C LYS A 16 -5.59 4.22 0.27
N SER A 17 -4.49 4.34 -0.48
CA SER A 17 -4.53 4.29 -1.94
C SER A 17 -4.91 2.89 -2.43
N MET A 18 -4.45 1.83 -1.76
CA MET A 18 -4.85 0.45 -2.07
C MET A 18 -6.36 0.25 -1.94
N LEU A 19 -7.00 0.79 -0.90
CA LEU A 19 -8.45 0.70 -0.73
C LEU A 19 -9.20 1.50 -1.80
N LYS A 20 -8.75 2.72 -2.11
CA LYS A 20 -9.33 3.54 -3.17
C LYS A 20 -9.41 2.77 -4.49
N TYR A 21 -8.27 2.26 -4.96
CA TYR A 21 -8.21 1.51 -6.21
C TYR A 21 -8.87 0.14 -6.11
N GLY A 22 -8.86 -0.46 -4.92
CA GLY A 22 -9.56 -1.71 -4.68
C GLY A 22 -11.06 -1.58 -4.88
N ASN A 23 -11.67 -0.51 -4.35
CA ASN A 23 -13.08 -0.21 -4.58
C ASN A 23 -13.35 0.03 -6.07
N ILE A 24 -12.52 0.84 -6.76
CA ILE A 24 -12.66 1.09 -8.20
C ILE A 24 -12.64 -0.21 -8.99
N PHE A 25 -11.66 -1.08 -8.76
CA PHE A 25 -11.56 -2.35 -9.47
C PHE A 25 -12.73 -3.29 -9.15
N GLU A 26 -13.20 -3.33 -7.91
CA GLU A 26 -14.38 -4.11 -7.53
C GLU A 26 -15.65 -3.61 -8.25
N GLU A 27 -15.84 -2.29 -8.37
CA GLU A 27 -16.94 -1.71 -9.15
C GLU A 27 -16.87 -2.13 -10.62
N GLU A 28 -15.67 -2.13 -11.21
CA GLU A 28 -15.47 -2.52 -12.61
C GLU A 28 -15.83 -3.99 -12.87
N ILE A 29 -15.43 -4.91 -11.99
CA ILE A 29 -15.66 -6.35 -12.19
C ILE A 29 -17.06 -6.79 -11.75
N SER A 30 -17.67 -6.11 -10.77
CA SER A 30 -19.00 -6.46 -10.25
C SER A 30 -20.14 -5.69 -10.93
N GLY A 31 -19.84 -4.55 -11.57
CA GLY A 31 -20.81 -3.63 -12.15
C GLY A 31 -21.68 -2.89 -11.12
N LYS A 32 -21.31 -2.94 -9.83
CA LYS A 32 -22.07 -2.33 -8.72
C LYS A 32 -21.22 -1.26 -8.05
N PRO A 33 -21.80 -0.09 -7.73
CA PRO A 33 -21.10 0.92 -6.92
C PRO A 33 -20.67 0.36 -5.56
N ILE A 34 -19.45 0.68 -5.15
CA ILE A 34 -18.79 0.27 -3.91
C ILE A 34 -18.27 1.55 -3.25
N ASP A 35 -18.98 2.03 -2.24
CA ASP A 35 -18.47 3.06 -1.33
C ASP A 35 -18.29 2.44 0.05
N ARG A 36 -17.12 1.81 0.26
CA ARG A 36 -16.77 1.21 1.53
C ARG A 36 -15.61 1.97 2.16
N ASP A 37 -15.87 2.58 3.31
CA ASP A 37 -14.80 3.01 4.22
C ASP A 37 -14.30 1.80 5.02
N ASN A 38 -13.39 1.04 4.40
CA ASN A 38 -12.93 -0.26 4.89
C ASN A 38 -11.79 -0.19 5.92
N PHE A 39 -11.35 1.00 6.34
CA PHE A 39 -10.17 1.16 7.20
C PHE A 39 -10.29 0.37 8.52
N GLY A 40 -11.46 0.37 9.15
CA GLY A 40 -11.71 -0.34 10.41
C GLY A 40 -11.73 -1.88 10.31
N LEU A 41 -11.77 -2.43 9.09
CA LEU A 41 -11.83 -3.87 8.83
C LEU A 41 -10.44 -4.49 8.58
N ILE A 42 -9.40 -3.66 8.48
CA ILE A 42 -8.02 -4.11 8.22
C ILE A 42 -7.40 -4.60 9.53
N LYS A 43 -7.63 -5.88 9.83
CA LYS A 43 -7.06 -6.57 11.00
C LYS A 43 -5.87 -7.46 10.66
N ASN A 44 -5.59 -7.67 9.37
CA ASN A 44 -4.48 -8.50 8.92
C ASN A 44 -3.94 -8.05 7.56
N ARG A 45 -2.73 -8.51 7.23
CA ARG A 45 -2.02 -8.26 5.96
C ARG A 45 -2.69 -8.81 4.70
N TYR A 46 -3.80 -9.54 4.81
CA TYR A 46 -4.55 -10.13 3.69
C TYR A 46 -5.88 -9.39 3.44
N TYR A 47 -5.93 -8.11 3.79
CA TYR A 47 -7.15 -7.31 3.77
C TYR A 47 -7.84 -7.27 2.40
N LEU A 48 -7.13 -7.31 1.27
CA LEU A 48 -7.77 -7.35 -0.05
C LEU A 48 -8.68 -8.58 -0.22
N ASN A 49 -8.20 -9.77 0.18
CA ASN A 49 -9.02 -10.98 0.15
C ASN A 49 -10.14 -10.91 1.19
N ALA A 50 -9.86 -10.40 2.40
CA ALA A 50 -10.87 -10.29 3.44
C ALA A 50 -12.00 -9.30 3.09
N LEU A 51 -11.68 -8.23 2.36
CA LEU A 51 -12.62 -7.17 2.00
C LEU A 51 -13.41 -7.49 0.74
N TYR A 52 -12.73 -8.00 -0.30
CA TYR A 52 -13.34 -8.20 -1.62
C TYR A 52 -13.59 -9.66 -1.96
N GLY A 53 -13.05 -10.61 -1.20
CA GLY A 53 -13.20 -12.05 -1.49
C GLY A 53 -12.43 -12.51 -2.73
N TRP A 54 -11.53 -11.68 -3.27
CA TRP A 54 -10.79 -11.98 -4.49
C TRP A 54 -9.93 -13.24 -4.36
N ASP A 55 -10.01 -14.08 -5.39
CA ASP A 55 -9.04 -15.15 -5.59
C ASP A 55 -7.68 -14.58 -6.04
N ASN A 56 -6.69 -15.46 -6.20
CA ASN A 56 -5.35 -15.03 -6.58
C ASN A 56 -5.33 -14.38 -7.96
N GLU A 57 -6.08 -14.90 -8.94
CA GLU A 57 -6.11 -14.37 -10.30
C GLU A 57 -6.65 -12.93 -10.33
N THR A 58 -7.80 -12.71 -9.70
CA THR A 58 -8.44 -11.39 -9.61
C THR A 58 -7.56 -10.39 -8.87
N LYS A 59 -6.91 -10.83 -7.78
CA LYS A 59 -5.94 -10.04 -7.03
C LYS A 59 -4.75 -9.63 -7.90
N PHE A 60 -4.21 -10.52 -8.73
CA PHE A 60 -3.08 -10.17 -9.61
C PHE A 60 -3.50 -9.21 -10.71
N LYS A 61 -4.68 -9.39 -11.32
CA LYS A 61 -5.24 -8.41 -12.28
C LYS A 61 -5.38 -7.01 -11.69
N PHE A 62 -5.78 -6.92 -10.42
CA PHE A 62 -5.80 -5.64 -9.70
C PHE A 62 -4.40 -5.02 -9.62
N PHE A 63 -3.39 -5.80 -9.20
CA PHE A 63 -2.02 -5.28 -9.09
C PHE A 63 -1.46 -4.88 -10.46
N ASP A 64 -1.67 -5.68 -11.50
CA ASP A 64 -1.22 -5.37 -12.86
C ASP A 64 -1.85 -4.07 -13.39
N LYS A 65 -3.12 -3.81 -13.04
CA LYS A 65 -3.85 -2.63 -13.55
C LYS A 65 -3.61 -1.36 -12.74
N TYR A 66 -3.55 -1.46 -11.41
CA TYR A 66 -3.64 -0.29 -10.52
C TYR A 66 -2.48 -0.12 -9.56
N TYR A 67 -1.53 -1.07 -9.47
CA TYR A 67 -0.48 -0.96 -8.46
C TYR A 67 0.39 0.28 -8.65
N LYS A 68 0.69 0.67 -9.90
CA LYS A 68 1.37 1.93 -10.20
C LYS A 68 0.65 3.14 -9.62
N ASN A 69 -0.67 3.23 -9.83
CA ASN A 69 -1.47 4.32 -9.28
C ASN A 69 -1.51 4.30 -7.74
N VAL A 70 -1.58 3.11 -7.13
CA VAL A 70 -1.49 2.96 -5.67
C VAL A 70 -0.20 3.56 -5.13
N LEU A 71 0.93 3.32 -5.80
CA LEU A 71 2.24 3.84 -5.38
C LEU A 71 2.38 5.35 -5.63
N GLU A 72 1.86 5.85 -6.74
CA GLU A 72 1.93 7.29 -7.08
C GLU A 72 1.05 8.15 -6.17
N GLU A 73 -0.09 7.62 -5.71
CA GLU A 73 -1.04 8.36 -4.86
C GLU A 73 -0.91 8.06 -3.36
N CYS A 74 -0.01 7.16 -2.95
CA CYS A 74 0.21 6.93 -1.52
C CYS A 74 0.82 8.18 -0.86
N VAL A 75 0.33 8.52 0.33
CA VAL A 75 0.76 9.71 1.06
C VAL A 75 1.71 9.32 2.18
N MET A 76 2.74 10.14 2.41
CA MET A 76 3.68 9.90 3.50
C MET A 76 2.98 9.97 4.85
N LEU A 77 3.36 9.07 5.76
CA LEU A 77 2.96 9.12 7.17
C LEU A 77 3.52 10.40 7.82
N PRO A 78 2.72 11.09 8.67
CA PRO A 78 3.19 12.27 9.40
C PRO A 78 4.52 12.00 10.11
N ASP A 79 5.45 12.95 9.97
CA ASP A 79 6.78 12.95 10.58
C ASP A 79 7.72 11.80 10.19
N ALA A 80 7.33 10.87 9.30
CA ALA A 80 8.18 9.76 8.88
C ALA A 80 9.51 10.27 8.28
N ASN A 81 9.45 11.29 7.43
CA ASN A 81 10.65 11.97 6.91
C ASN A 81 11.49 12.61 8.01
N THR A 82 10.85 13.31 8.96
CA THR A 82 11.54 14.00 10.06
C THR A 82 12.29 13.01 10.94
N VAL A 83 11.67 11.89 11.29
CA VAL A 83 12.30 10.82 12.09
C VAL A 83 13.47 10.19 11.34
N ILE A 84 13.28 9.84 10.06
CA ILE A 84 14.34 9.25 9.24
C ILE A 84 15.52 10.21 9.11
N GLN A 85 15.24 11.50 8.90
CA GLN A 85 16.28 12.53 8.78
C GLN A 85 17.07 12.67 10.09
N LYS A 86 16.38 12.71 11.24
CA LYS A 86 17.03 12.77 12.55
C LYS A 86 17.95 11.56 12.79
N LEU A 87 17.49 10.34 12.48
CA LEU A 87 18.32 9.13 12.62
C LEU A 87 19.58 9.22 11.75
N LYS A 88 19.46 9.74 10.52
CA LYS A 88 20.63 9.95 9.64
C LYS A 88 21.59 10.99 10.21
N GLU A 89 21.07 12.07 10.79
CA GLU A 89 21.88 13.12 11.43
C GLU A 89 22.62 12.61 12.69
N GLU A 90 22.05 11.64 13.40
CA GLU A 90 22.67 10.94 14.53
C GLU A 90 23.77 9.94 14.10
N GLY A 91 24.00 9.78 12.78
CA GLY A 91 25.02 8.91 12.22
C GLY A 91 24.54 7.49 11.92
N ASP A 92 23.24 7.23 11.93
CA ASP A 92 22.69 5.93 11.55
C ASP A 92 22.67 5.72 10.03
N THR A 93 22.92 4.48 9.63
CA THR A 93 22.73 4.03 8.25
C THR A 93 21.32 3.47 8.08
N ILE A 94 20.54 4.09 7.20
CA ILE A 94 19.16 3.69 6.90
C ILE A 94 19.12 2.87 5.62
N HIS A 95 18.46 1.70 5.69
CA HIS A 95 18.16 0.84 4.55
C HIS A 95 16.65 0.68 4.44
N PHE A 96 16.08 0.99 3.27
CA PHE A 96 14.69 0.62 3.00
C PHE A 96 14.61 -0.84 2.59
N ILE A 97 13.76 -1.61 3.27
CA ILE A 97 13.57 -3.04 3.02
C ILE A 97 12.08 -3.25 2.82
N THR A 98 11.67 -3.58 1.60
CA THR A 98 10.25 -3.69 1.26
C THR A 98 9.99 -4.88 0.33
N ALA A 99 8.74 -5.34 0.34
CA ALA A 99 8.25 -6.39 -0.55
C ALA A 99 7.56 -5.84 -1.82
N ARG A 100 7.69 -4.53 -2.11
CA ARG A 100 7.13 -3.92 -3.32
C ARG A 100 7.62 -4.64 -4.57
N LEU A 101 6.71 -4.80 -5.54
CA LEU A 101 7.04 -5.32 -6.87
C LEU A 101 7.95 -4.31 -7.58
N MET A 102 9.07 -4.77 -8.11
CA MET A 102 10.04 -3.92 -8.81
C MET A 102 9.76 -3.80 -10.32
N ASN A 103 9.04 -4.77 -10.87
CA ASN A 103 8.60 -4.78 -12.26
C ASN A 103 7.09 -4.54 -12.27
N ILE A 104 6.70 -3.27 -12.35
CA ILE A 104 5.30 -2.88 -12.44
C ILE A 104 5.08 -2.44 -13.88
N GLU A 105 4.21 -3.16 -14.59
CA GLU A 105 3.72 -2.70 -15.89
C GLU A 105 2.64 -1.63 -15.65
N GLY A 106 2.74 -0.50 -16.34
CA GLY A 106 1.76 0.58 -16.23
C GLY A 106 2.14 1.85 -16.95
#